data_AF-A0A061BKK2-F1
#
_entry.id   AF-A0A061BKK2-F1
#
_cell.length_a   1.000
_cell.length_b   1.000
_cell.length_c   1.000
_cell.angle_alpha   90.00
_cell.angle_beta   90.00
_cell.angle_gamma   90.00
#
_symmetry.space_group_name_H-M   'P 1'
#
loop_
_entity.id
_entity.type
_entity.pdbx_description
1 polymer ?
#
loop_
_entity_poly.entity_id
_entity_poly.type
_entity_poly.pdbx_seq_one_letter_code
_entity_poly.pdbx_strand_id
1 'polypeptide(L)'
;MFVDPKRQEKEVDGDIEFTVDRTEHVHIDAYPNRLTYENTCNLVDHICAKSHDVLCRILGTGDENTMYAVDYSTNSLKLYYPSSGEECLDMFLNILRRLFPPLKYLQTQCGIAANEFGWAGCRYGKDVHTTKWPCSGHSSSEATCHANCQTTCQPTCQPKSPLMSYLNDCLPGHLPHALTGIGCKAKCSTCPKSTPGMPCITPLGFRCFSGTTREGRDISDVLGKFFDNGNLKVLFSLQTKTPSTLPEHFGFTLSLVAGWVGSDNKKRKTGVEKPFEEAITNVSIELYEKPTNFTEALRNAYGDPRPVQLTQVRMPPHAALSSLSITGYNDPKMKAYCAPYMLSLSEDYYSCLPSKNSKTYLSWAIYLPWNFWSHLKNLYDDFCNIFCADWGCRLCLQSRACKKGKHGHSETNGENIRKSYCQCTSIVTCKGVSPTLYQYGLSFQDASSLNHATYPNTCTDFCSQLDKVLKSEYFVKLFTECDNFIWTIREPFTYLVLALWSLSLFYLICVMVGRLDVLHIKSHLRIPSSHKITAQSLLAAAQVGRLAKISYLQP
;
A
#
# COMPACT_ATOMS: atom_id res chain seq x y z
N MET A 1 -0.60 -10.84 -23.30
CA MET A 1 -1.69 -10.84 -22.29
C MET A 1 -3.07 -11.01 -22.90
N PHE A 2 -3.35 -10.37 -24.05
CA PHE A 2 -4.57 -10.59 -24.85
C PHE A 2 -4.36 -11.54 -26.05
N VAL A 3 -3.26 -12.29 -26.05
CA VAL A 3 -2.96 -13.26 -27.11
C VAL A 3 -3.49 -14.60 -26.63
N ASP A 4 -4.49 -15.14 -27.32
CA ASP A 4 -4.92 -16.53 -27.16
C ASP A 4 -4.32 -17.34 -28.31
N PRO A 5 -3.31 -18.20 -28.06
CA PRO A 5 -2.70 -19.03 -29.10
C PRO A 5 -3.71 -19.92 -29.84
N LYS A 6 -4.89 -20.15 -29.25
CA LYS A 6 -5.96 -20.97 -29.83
C LYS A 6 -6.90 -20.21 -30.77
N ARG A 7 -6.78 -18.88 -30.87
CA ARG A 7 -7.62 -18.00 -31.71
C ARG A 7 -6.87 -17.32 -32.85
N GLN A 8 -5.64 -17.74 -33.11
CA GLN A 8 -4.85 -17.27 -34.24
C GLN A 8 -5.39 -17.90 -35.54
N GLU A 9 -6.00 -17.09 -36.40
CA GLU A 9 -6.34 -17.49 -37.76
C GLU A 9 -5.23 -17.01 -38.71
N LYS A 10 -4.96 -17.81 -39.73
CA LYS A 10 -4.01 -17.45 -40.78
C LYS A 10 -4.78 -16.69 -41.87
N GLU A 11 -4.40 -15.46 -42.13
CA GLU A 11 -4.85 -14.71 -43.31
C GLU A 11 -3.74 -14.73 -44.37
N VAL A 12 -4.16 -14.73 -45.64
CA VAL A 12 -3.26 -14.78 -46.79
C VAL A 12 -3.51 -13.54 -47.62
N ASP A 13 -2.48 -12.70 -47.79
CA ASP A 13 -2.45 -11.61 -48.78
C ASP A 13 -1.42 -11.95 -49.86
N GLY A 14 -1.91 -12.42 -51.01
CA GLY A 14 -1.06 -12.95 -52.08
C GLY A 14 -0.34 -14.25 -51.69
N ASP A 15 0.98 -14.29 -51.81
CA ASP A 15 1.83 -15.44 -51.43
C ASP A 15 2.34 -15.38 -49.97
N ILE A 16 1.89 -14.39 -49.20
CA ILE A 16 2.35 -14.15 -47.83
C ILE A 16 1.25 -14.57 -46.85
N GLU A 17 1.49 -15.67 -46.15
CA GLU A 17 0.65 -16.16 -45.05
C GLU A 17 1.08 -15.46 -43.75
N PHE A 18 0.18 -14.71 -43.12
CA PHE A 18 0.42 -14.10 -41.82
C PHE A 18 -0.74 -14.36 -40.85
N THR A 19 -0.41 -14.61 -39.59
CA THR A 19 -1.39 -14.82 -38.52
C THR A 19 -1.94 -13.49 -38.02
N VAL A 20 -3.26 -13.33 -38.06
CA VAL A 20 -3.96 -12.15 -37.54
C VAL A 20 -4.68 -12.54 -36.26
N ASP A 21 -4.39 -11.81 -35.18
CA ASP A 21 -5.05 -11.99 -33.89
C ASP A 21 -6.29 -11.09 -33.87
N ARG A 22 -7.50 -11.67 -34.05
CA ARG A 22 -8.77 -10.92 -33.93
C ARG A 22 -8.97 -10.49 -32.47
N THR A 23 -8.47 -9.30 -32.16
CA THR A 23 -8.39 -8.74 -30.80
C THR A 23 -9.71 -8.14 -30.31
N GLU A 24 -10.70 -7.99 -31.18
CA GLU A 24 -12.01 -7.36 -30.91
C GLU A 24 -12.90 -8.13 -29.90
N HIS A 25 -12.60 -9.41 -29.62
CA HIS A 25 -13.34 -10.23 -28.66
C HIS A 25 -12.51 -10.77 -27.50
N VAL A 26 -11.25 -10.36 -27.38
CA VAL A 26 -10.39 -10.81 -26.28
C VAL A 26 -10.65 -9.95 -25.05
N HIS A 27 -11.04 -10.62 -23.96
CA HIS A 27 -11.24 -9.99 -22.67
C HIS A 27 -10.61 -10.81 -21.55
N ILE A 28 -10.36 -10.15 -20.43
CA ILE A 28 -9.89 -10.76 -19.20
C ILE A 28 -10.98 -10.52 -18.15
N ASP A 29 -11.46 -11.60 -17.55
CA ASP A 29 -12.40 -11.53 -16.46
C ASP A 29 -11.73 -10.88 -15.24
N ALA A 30 -12.31 -9.76 -14.82
CA ALA A 30 -11.95 -9.05 -13.62
C ALA A 30 -13.19 -8.41 -13.01
N TYR A 31 -13.06 -8.07 -11.73
CA TYR A 31 -14.10 -7.38 -10.97
C TYR A 31 -13.59 -6.00 -10.54
N PRO A 32 -14.42 -4.94 -10.63
CA PRO A 32 -15.83 -4.93 -11.04
C PRO A 32 -16.06 -4.99 -12.56
N ASN A 33 -15.08 -4.57 -13.36
CA ASN A 33 -15.22 -4.43 -14.80
C ASN A 33 -14.28 -5.40 -15.53
N ARG A 34 -14.78 -6.04 -16.60
CA ARG A 34 -13.95 -6.83 -17.51
C ARG A 34 -12.96 -5.95 -18.26
N LEU A 35 -11.77 -6.48 -18.52
CA LEU A 35 -10.77 -5.80 -19.33
C LEU A 35 -10.95 -6.21 -20.78
N THR A 36 -11.21 -5.26 -21.67
CA THR A 36 -11.18 -5.49 -23.12
C THR A 36 -9.95 -4.81 -23.72
N TYR A 37 -9.47 -5.33 -24.84
CA TYR A 37 -8.35 -4.74 -25.57
C TYR A 37 -8.67 -3.29 -26.00
N GLU A 38 -9.82 -3.08 -26.64
CA GLU A 38 -10.26 -1.76 -27.11
C GLU A 38 -10.35 -0.71 -25.99
N ASN A 39 -10.96 -1.06 -24.84
CA ASN A 39 -11.02 -0.16 -23.70
C ASN A 39 -9.62 0.18 -23.19
N THR A 40 -8.70 -0.80 -23.18
CA THR A 40 -7.31 -0.57 -22.75
C THR A 40 -6.61 0.44 -23.66
N CYS A 41 -6.74 0.31 -24.99
CA CYS A 41 -6.19 1.27 -25.96
C CYS A 41 -6.77 2.67 -25.74
N ASN A 42 -8.10 2.79 -25.67
CA ASN A 42 -8.78 4.07 -25.45
C ASN A 42 -8.35 4.77 -24.15
N LEU A 43 -8.10 4.00 -23.08
CA LEU A 43 -7.62 4.53 -21.81
C LEU A 43 -6.17 5.04 -21.89
N VAL A 44 -5.31 4.36 -22.65
CA VAL A 44 -3.93 4.82 -22.89
C VAL A 44 -3.95 6.14 -23.68
N ASP A 45 -4.70 6.18 -24.79
CA ASP A 45 -4.84 7.39 -25.61
C ASP A 45 -5.39 8.56 -24.80
N HIS A 46 -6.41 8.31 -23.97
CA HIS A 46 -6.99 9.32 -23.07
C HIS A 46 -5.97 9.88 -22.08
N ILE A 47 -5.24 9.02 -21.35
CA ILE A 47 -4.22 9.49 -20.40
C ILE A 47 -3.15 10.30 -21.11
N CYS A 48 -2.66 9.82 -22.26
CA CYS A 48 -1.63 10.51 -23.03
C CYS A 48 -2.11 11.88 -23.50
N ALA A 49 -3.32 11.97 -24.06
CA ALA A 49 -3.91 13.23 -24.50
C ALA A 49 -4.15 14.20 -23.33
N LYS A 50 -4.72 13.72 -22.22
CA LYS A 50 -5.04 14.57 -21.05
C LYS A 50 -3.81 15.00 -20.27
N SER A 51 -2.69 14.28 -20.38
CA SER A 51 -1.42 14.66 -19.73
C SER A 51 -0.94 16.04 -20.19
N HIS A 52 -1.06 16.35 -21.49
CA HIS A 52 -0.75 17.68 -22.03
C HIS A 52 -1.65 18.76 -21.40
N ASP A 53 -2.97 18.52 -21.34
CA ASP A 53 -3.93 19.45 -20.73
C ASP A 53 -3.59 19.73 -19.26
N VAL A 54 -3.21 18.70 -18.49
CA VAL A 54 -2.81 18.84 -17.08
C VAL A 54 -1.54 19.70 -16.94
N LEU A 55 -0.51 19.45 -17.75
CA LEU A 55 0.73 20.23 -17.72
C LEU A 55 0.48 21.68 -18.14
N CYS A 56 -0.24 21.93 -19.22
CA CYS A 56 -0.63 23.29 -19.65
C CYS A 56 -1.49 24.00 -18.60
N ARG A 57 -2.31 23.25 -17.87
CA ARG A 57 -3.12 23.81 -16.80
C ARG A 57 -2.25 24.30 -15.64
N ILE A 58 -1.30 23.48 -15.20
CA ILE A 58 -0.44 23.77 -14.06
C ILE A 58 0.65 24.80 -14.42
N LEU A 59 1.37 24.61 -15.52
CA LEU A 59 2.56 25.39 -15.89
C LEU A 59 2.28 26.58 -16.82
N GLY A 60 1.14 26.57 -17.51
CA GLY A 60 0.82 27.53 -18.57
C GLY A 60 1.32 27.10 -19.95
N THR A 61 1.25 28.01 -20.92
CA THR A 61 1.56 27.76 -22.35
C THR A 61 3.04 27.90 -22.71
N GLY A 62 3.85 28.46 -21.82
CA GLY A 62 5.24 28.83 -22.05
C GLY A 62 5.42 30.31 -22.43
N ASP A 63 6.62 30.81 -22.17
CA ASP A 63 7.15 32.14 -22.51
C ASP A 63 8.68 32.06 -22.64
N GLU A 64 9.36 33.20 -22.86
CA GLU A 64 10.81 33.24 -23.04
C GLU A 64 11.63 32.62 -21.88
N ASN A 65 11.05 32.50 -20.68
CA ASN A 65 11.70 32.01 -19.47
C ASN A 65 11.23 30.60 -19.07
N THR A 66 10.32 30.00 -19.84
CA THR A 66 9.69 28.70 -19.53
C THR A 66 9.64 27.79 -20.76
N MET A 67 9.42 26.50 -20.55
CA MET A 67 9.23 25.55 -21.64
C MET A 67 7.89 25.82 -22.35
N TYR A 68 7.89 25.82 -23.68
CA TYR A 68 6.67 25.95 -24.45
C TYR A 68 5.85 24.66 -24.41
N ALA A 69 4.54 24.80 -24.25
CA ALA A 69 3.64 23.67 -24.10
C ALA A 69 3.67 22.68 -25.29
N VAL A 70 3.93 23.20 -26.50
CA VAL A 70 4.09 22.38 -27.71
C VAL A 70 5.21 21.34 -27.56
N ASP A 71 6.20 21.62 -26.74
CA ASP A 71 7.34 20.73 -26.53
C ASP A 71 7.02 19.56 -25.59
N TYR A 72 5.93 19.61 -24.81
CA TYR A 72 5.54 18.52 -23.90
C TYR A 72 5.22 17.21 -24.62
N SER A 73 4.72 17.31 -25.86
CA SER A 73 4.39 16.15 -26.70
C SER A 73 5.58 15.69 -27.55
N THR A 74 6.76 16.28 -27.36
CA THR A 74 7.98 15.96 -28.10
C THR A 74 9.04 15.38 -27.15
N ASN A 75 10.08 14.76 -27.71
CA ASN A 75 11.23 14.35 -26.91
C ASN A 75 12.33 15.44 -26.82
N SER A 76 11.93 16.71 -26.73
CA SER A 76 12.84 17.86 -26.57
C SER A 76 13.73 17.73 -25.32
N LEU A 77 13.18 17.13 -24.26
CA LEU A 77 13.87 16.83 -23.00
C LEU A 77 14.84 15.65 -23.07
N LYS A 78 14.94 14.96 -24.23
CA LYS A 78 15.80 13.78 -24.44
C LYS A 78 15.58 12.69 -23.38
N LEU A 79 14.32 12.47 -23.02
CA LEU A 79 13.90 11.40 -22.12
C LEU A 79 14.18 10.04 -22.78
N TYR A 80 14.50 9.06 -21.93
CA TYR A 80 14.68 7.68 -22.33
C TYR A 80 13.32 7.01 -22.59
N TYR A 81 13.21 6.33 -23.72
CA TYR A 81 12.09 5.48 -24.06
C TYR A 81 12.60 4.07 -24.36
N PRO A 82 12.05 3.03 -23.70
CA PRO A 82 12.45 1.65 -23.96
C PRO A 82 12.19 1.22 -25.40
N SER A 83 13.02 0.30 -25.90
CA SER A 83 12.89 -0.25 -27.25
C SER A 83 11.92 -1.44 -27.32
N SER A 84 11.64 -2.10 -26.20
CA SER A 84 10.71 -3.23 -26.14
C SER A 84 9.34 -2.83 -25.58
N GLY A 85 8.28 -3.46 -26.06
CA GLY A 85 6.91 -3.18 -25.60
C GLY A 85 6.69 -3.55 -24.12
N GLU A 86 7.35 -4.60 -23.63
CA GLU A 86 7.29 -5.01 -22.22
C GLU A 86 7.91 -3.95 -21.31
N GLU A 87 9.13 -3.49 -21.60
CA GLU A 87 9.77 -2.44 -20.81
C GLU A 87 9.01 -1.11 -20.90
N CYS A 88 8.38 -0.83 -22.05
CA CYS A 88 7.52 0.33 -22.23
C CYS A 88 6.30 0.28 -21.30
N LEU A 89 5.59 -0.85 -21.26
CA LEU A 89 4.45 -1.04 -20.37
C LEU A 89 4.86 -0.97 -18.90
N ASP A 90 5.97 -1.60 -18.52
CA ASP A 90 6.53 -1.54 -17.18
C ASP A 90 6.86 -0.10 -16.78
N MET A 91 7.54 0.65 -17.65
CA MET A 91 7.86 2.05 -17.41
C MET A 91 6.58 2.89 -17.27
N PHE A 92 5.62 2.71 -18.17
CA PHE A 92 4.35 3.42 -18.16
C PHE A 92 3.59 3.20 -16.85
N LEU A 93 3.36 1.95 -16.44
CA LEU A 93 2.66 1.64 -15.19
C LEU A 93 3.44 2.13 -13.96
N ASN A 94 4.77 2.09 -13.98
CA ASN A 94 5.60 2.64 -12.91
C ASN A 94 5.48 4.17 -12.81
N ILE A 95 5.39 4.88 -13.94
CA ILE A 95 5.13 6.32 -13.97
C ILE A 95 3.73 6.61 -13.40
N LEU A 96 2.70 5.89 -13.85
CA LEU A 96 1.33 6.10 -13.34
C LEU A 96 1.24 5.87 -11.83
N ARG A 97 1.85 4.80 -11.29
CA ARG A 97 1.89 4.54 -9.83
C ARG A 97 2.64 5.61 -9.03
N ARG A 98 3.49 6.40 -9.69
CA ARG A 98 4.21 7.51 -9.06
C ARG A 98 3.45 8.82 -9.12
N LEU A 99 2.68 9.04 -10.19
CA LEU A 99 1.93 10.27 -10.44
C LEU A 99 0.54 10.26 -9.79
N PHE A 100 -0.13 9.11 -9.75
CA PHE A 100 -1.52 9.04 -9.27
C PHE A 100 -1.69 9.54 -7.83
N PRO A 101 -0.84 9.16 -6.85
CA PRO A 101 -1.05 9.60 -5.47
C PRO A 101 -0.99 11.13 -5.29
N PRO A 102 0.07 11.84 -5.73
CA PRO A 102 0.12 13.30 -5.59
C PRO A 102 -0.94 14.01 -6.45
N LEU A 103 -1.27 13.51 -7.65
CA LEU A 103 -2.31 14.10 -8.49
C LEU A 103 -3.72 13.92 -7.89
N LYS A 104 -4.03 12.77 -7.30
CA LYS A 104 -5.30 12.55 -6.60
C LYS A 104 -5.42 13.42 -5.38
N TYR A 105 -4.35 13.54 -4.59
CA TYR A 105 -4.34 14.48 -3.47
C TYR A 105 -4.61 15.91 -3.95
N LEU A 106 -3.94 16.33 -5.04
CA LEU A 106 -4.13 17.65 -5.64
C LEU A 106 -5.56 17.85 -6.12
N GLN A 107 -6.15 16.87 -6.82
CA GLN A 107 -7.54 16.91 -7.28
C GLN A 107 -8.51 17.08 -6.11
N THR A 108 -8.37 16.26 -5.06
CA THR A 108 -9.22 16.28 -3.87
C THR A 108 -9.10 17.62 -3.15
N GLN A 109 -7.88 18.05 -2.81
CA GLN A 109 -7.67 19.32 -2.10
C GLN A 109 -8.18 20.50 -2.93
N CYS A 110 -7.91 20.53 -4.23
CA CYS A 110 -8.38 21.60 -5.11
C CYS A 110 -9.88 21.56 -5.41
N GLY A 111 -10.57 20.45 -5.15
CA GLY A 111 -12.03 20.34 -5.28
C GLY A 111 -12.77 20.89 -4.06
N ILE A 112 -12.12 20.90 -2.89
CA ILE A 112 -12.72 21.32 -1.62
C ILE A 112 -12.60 22.85 -1.46
N ALA A 113 -13.67 23.48 -0.97
CA ALA A 113 -13.72 24.91 -0.75
C ALA A 113 -12.84 25.36 0.44
N ALA A 114 -12.39 26.61 0.44
CA ALA A 114 -11.48 27.13 1.46
C ALA A 114 -12.08 27.17 2.88
N ASN A 115 -13.40 27.35 2.99
CA ASN A 115 -14.15 27.26 4.26
C ASN A 115 -14.19 25.83 4.83
N GLU A 116 -13.90 24.83 4.01
CA GLU A 116 -13.79 23.41 4.36
C GLU A 116 -12.32 22.94 4.38
N PHE A 117 -11.38 23.88 4.49
CA PHE A 117 -9.92 23.64 4.51
C PHE A 117 -9.31 23.13 3.19
N GLY A 118 -10.04 23.25 2.09
CA GLY A 118 -9.53 22.92 0.75
C GLY A 118 -8.83 24.08 0.03
N TRP A 119 -8.42 23.81 -1.22
CA TRP A 119 -7.61 24.67 -2.06
C TRP A 119 -8.32 25.18 -3.32
N ALA A 120 -9.64 24.99 -3.44
CA ALA A 120 -10.37 25.39 -4.65
C ALA A 120 -10.18 26.87 -5.03
N GLY A 121 -10.17 27.77 -4.03
CA GLY A 121 -9.93 29.20 -4.24
C GLY A 121 -8.46 29.63 -4.05
N CYS A 122 -7.53 28.70 -3.83
CA CYS A 122 -6.12 29.05 -3.69
C CYS A 122 -5.53 29.43 -5.05
N ARG A 123 -4.91 30.62 -5.12
CA ARG A 123 -4.25 31.09 -6.34
C ARG A 123 -2.89 30.43 -6.54
N TYR A 124 -2.51 30.20 -7.79
CA TYR A 124 -1.17 29.74 -8.20
C TYR A 124 -0.80 30.34 -9.57
N GLY A 125 0.48 30.29 -9.92
CA GLY A 125 0.98 30.76 -11.22
C GLY A 125 2.16 31.71 -11.08
N LYS A 126 2.53 32.35 -12.20
CA LYS A 126 3.73 33.19 -12.35
C LYS A 126 3.84 34.30 -11.29
N ASP A 127 2.71 34.96 -11.00
CA ASP A 127 2.68 36.12 -10.10
C ASP A 127 2.45 35.76 -8.62
N VAL A 128 2.39 34.47 -8.28
CA VAL A 128 2.15 34.00 -6.91
C VAL A 128 3.49 33.68 -6.24
N HIS A 129 3.89 34.51 -5.28
CA HIS A 129 5.17 34.32 -4.59
C HIS A 129 5.24 33.00 -3.80
N THR A 130 6.37 32.30 -3.93
CA THR A 130 6.65 31.07 -3.18
C THR A 130 7.15 31.36 -1.76
N THR A 131 7.16 30.35 -0.90
CA THR A 131 7.67 30.48 0.48
C THR A 131 9.15 30.87 0.55
N LYS A 132 9.92 30.57 -0.51
CA LYS A 132 11.36 30.83 -0.65
C LYS A 132 11.68 32.24 -1.17
N TRP A 133 10.68 33.00 -1.62
CA TRP A 133 10.90 34.35 -2.12
C TRP A 133 11.31 35.27 -0.97
N PRO A 134 12.45 35.99 -1.05
CA PRO A 134 12.84 36.93 -0.02
C PRO A 134 11.83 38.07 0.04
N CYS A 135 11.45 38.48 1.25
CA CYS A 135 10.67 39.71 1.46
C CYS A 135 11.51 40.90 0.98
N SER A 136 11.34 41.29 -0.28
CA SER A 136 12.04 42.41 -0.88
C SER A 136 11.06 43.58 -0.91
N GLY A 137 11.22 44.49 0.05
CA GLY A 137 10.28 45.59 0.26
C GLY A 137 10.12 45.98 1.72
N HIS A 138 11.21 46.08 2.49
CA HIS A 138 11.21 47.07 3.57
C HIS A 138 11.40 48.40 2.85
N SER A 139 10.33 49.13 2.56
CA SER A 139 10.48 50.48 2.03
C SER A 139 11.35 51.25 3.03
N SER A 140 12.57 51.59 2.64
CA SER A 140 13.45 52.51 3.36
C SER A 140 12.97 53.95 3.17
N SER A 141 11.66 54.18 3.22
CA SER A 141 11.12 55.50 3.44
C SER A 141 11.24 55.75 4.93
N GLU A 142 12.26 56.51 5.33
CA GLU A 142 12.29 57.16 6.63
C GLU A 142 10.90 57.76 6.89
N ALA A 143 10.16 57.19 7.82
CA ALA A 143 8.92 57.77 8.26
C ALA A 143 9.27 59.07 8.97
N THR A 144 9.14 60.21 8.28
CA THR A 144 8.99 61.51 8.95
C THR A 144 7.63 61.46 9.64
N CYS A 145 7.64 60.92 10.84
CA CYS A 145 6.48 60.81 11.71
C CYS A 145 6.10 62.20 12.23
N HIS A 146 5.30 62.92 11.44
CA HIS A 146 4.47 63.99 11.98
C HIS A 146 3.24 63.38 12.66
N ALA A 147 3.05 63.75 13.93
CA ALA A 147 1.97 63.28 14.79
C ALA A 147 0.61 63.80 14.31
N ASN A 148 0.02 63.11 13.33
CA ASN A 148 -1.42 62.97 13.06
C ASN A 148 -1.62 62.53 11.61
N CYS A 149 -1.43 61.25 11.30
CA CYS A 149 -1.97 60.60 10.10
C CYS A 149 -1.99 59.08 10.29
N GLN A 150 -3.12 58.45 9.96
CA GLN A 150 -3.26 57.00 9.86
C GLN A 150 -2.27 56.46 8.82
N THR A 151 -1.31 55.65 9.25
CA THR A 151 -0.31 55.04 8.37
C THR A 151 -0.92 53.87 7.59
N THR A 152 -1.01 54.01 6.26
CA THR A 152 -1.40 52.95 5.30
C THR A 152 -0.20 52.12 4.80
N CYS A 153 0.92 52.09 5.54
CA CYS A 153 2.09 51.32 5.17
C CYS A 153 1.97 49.88 5.67
N GLN A 154 1.23 49.04 4.93
CA GLN A 154 1.30 47.59 5.13
C GLN A 154 2.51 47.02 4.36
N PRO A 155 3.43 46.27 5.01
CA PRO A 155 4.36 45.44 4.26
C PRO A 155 3.54 44.44 3.42
N THR A 156 3.73 44.43 2.10
CA THR A 156 3.05 43.56 1.11
C THR A 156 3.52 42.10 1.20
N CYS A 157 3.57 41.54 2.41
CA CYS A 157 3.70 40.10 2.60
C CYS A 157 2.32 39.47 2.33
N GLN A 158 1.99 39.22 1.06
CA GLN A 158 0.74 38.54 0.70
C GLN A 158 0.63 37.15 1.36
N PRO A 159 -0.58 36.71 1.75
CA PRO A 159 -0.79 35.38 2.30
C PRO A 159 -0.31 34.32 1.30
N LYS A 160 0.61 33.45 1.75
CA LYS A 160 1.25 32.43 0.90
C LYS A 160 0.25 31.32 0.58
N SER A 161 0.08 31.03 -0.71
CA SER A 161 -0.85 29.98 -1.18
C SER A 161 -0.33 28.58 -0.80
N PRO A 162 -1.12 27.75 -0.08
CA PRO A 162 -0.73 26.38 0.24
C PRO A 162 -0.63 25.51 -1.02
N LEU A 163 -1.49 25.75 -2.02
CA LEU A 163 -1.42 25.13 -3.33
C LEU A 163 -0.10 25.44 -4.04
N MET A 164 0.29 26.72 -4.11
CA MET A 164 1.56 27.11 -4.74
C MET A 164 2.75 26.50 -4.01
N SER A 165 2.67 26.39 -2.68
CA SER A 165 3.70 25.74 -1.86
C SER A 165 3.79 24.25 -2.16
N TYR A 166 2.66 23.56 -2.34
CA TYR A 166 2.63 22.15 -2.70
C TYR A 166 3.18 21.88 -4.10
N LEU A 167 2.79 22.67 -5.11
CA LEU A 167 3.30 22.56 -6.48
C LEU A 167 4.83 22.73 -6.55
N ASN A 168 5.40 23.59 -5.70
CA ASN A 168 6.83 23.84 -5.61
C ASN A 168 7.57 22.99 -4.56
N ASP A 169 6.93 21.94 -4.03
CA ASP A 169 7.48 21.03 -3.02
C ASP A 169 7.94 21.69 -1.71
N CYS A 170 7.28 22.77 -1.30
CA CYS A 170 7.62 23.58 -0.13
C CYS A 170 6.53 23.59 0.95
N LEU A 171 5.45 22.81 0.78
CA LEU A 171 4.39 22.73 1.78
C LEU A 171 4.86 21.91 3.00
N PRO A 172 4.88 22.48 4.22
CA PRO A 172 5.34 21.77 5.41
C PRO A 172 4.61 20.45 5.63
N GLY A 173 5.37 19.41 5.99
CA GLY A 173 4.86 18.07 6.27
C GLY A 173 4.46 17.24 5.06
N HIS A 174 4.45 17.79 3.85
CA HIS A 174 4.04 17.03 2.67
C HIS A 174 5.23 16.41 1.94
N LEU A 175 6.47 16.90 2.09
CA LEU A 175 7.63 16.37 1.33
C LEU A 175 8.97 16.55 2.06
N PRO A 176 9.57 15.50 2.66
CA PRO A 176 10.91 15.61 3.25
C PRO A 176 12.04 15.01 2.39
N HIS A 177 11.79 14.55 1.14
CA HIS A 177 12.76 13.70 0.42
C HIS A 177 13.04 14.08 -1.05
N ALA A 178 14.25 13.75 -1.51
CA ALA A 178 14.70 13.97 -2.89
C ALA A 178 14.76 12.64 -3.67
N LEU A 179 14.29 12.65 -4.92
CA LEU A 179 14.39 11.52 -5.85
C LEU A 179 15.59 11.69 -6.79
N THR A 180 16.31 10.60 -7.05
CA THR A 180 17.41 10.52 -8.02
C THR A 180 17.24 9.31 -8.95
N GLY A 181 17.78 9.39 -10.17
CA GLY A 181 17.73 8.28 -11.14
C GLY A 181 16.33 8.02 -11.70
N ILE A 182 15.68 9.04 -12.26
CA ILE A 182 14.34 8.94 -12.86
C ILE A 182 14.45 8.12 -14.16
N GLY A 183 14.01 6.87 -14.11
CA GLY A 183 14.05 5.86 -15.17
C GLY A 183 13.23 4.63 -14.74
N CYS A 184 13.59 3.41 -15.17
CA CYS A 184 12.82 2.20 -14.81
C CYS A 184 12.69 1.97 -13.28
N LYS A 185 13.62 2.46 -12.45
CA LYS A 185 13.56 2.42 -10.97
C LYS A 185 14.17 3.67 -10.32
N ALA A 186 13.35 4.65 -9.94
CA ALA A 186 13.83 5.82 -9.19
C ALA A 186 14.26 5.45 -7.76
N LYS A 187 15.41 5.98 -7.33
CA LYS A 187 15.98 5.79 -5.99
C LYS A 187 15.74 7.04 -5.14
N CYS A 188 15.11 6.84 -3.98
CA CYS A 188 15.04 7.86 -2.93
C CYS A 188 16.13 7.59 -1.90
N SER A 189 17.05 8.53 -1.68
CA SER A 189 18.11 8.41 -0.67
C SER A 189 17.66 8.87 0.72
N THR A 190 16.58 9.64 0.81
CA THR A 190 16.06 10.20 2.07
C THR A 190 14.98 9.32 2.71
N CYS A 191 14.20 8.60 1.90
CA CYS A 191 13.16 7.65 2.31
C CYS A 191 13.63 6.32 2.93
N PRO A 192 14.88 5.83 2.78
CA PRO A 192 15.30 4.58 3.42
C PRO A 192 15.24 4.62 4.96
N LYS A 193 15.13 5.81 5.55
CA LYS A 193 14.94 6.03 7.00
C LYS A 193 13.46 6.21 7.40
N SER A 194 12.51 6.06 6.48
CA SER A 194 11.09 6.24 6.76
C SER A 194 10.51 5.08 7.58
N THR A 195 9.49 5.37 8.37
CA THR A 195 8.76 4.37 9.16
C THR A 195 8.19 3.29 8.23
N PRO A 196 8.30 1.99 8.58
CA PRO A 196 7.75 0.92 7.75
C PRO A 196 6.28 1.16 7.40
N GLY A 197 5.94 1.04 6.12
CA GLY A 197 4.59 1.27 5.60
C GLY A 197 4.36 2.64 4.98
N MET A 198 5.25 3.62 5.18
CA MET A 198 5.18 4.91 4.48
C MET A 198 5.58 4.76 3.00
N PRO A 199 4.76 5.22 2.04
CA PRO A 199 5.17 5.28 0.64
C PRO A 199 6.14 6.44 0.37
N CYS A 200 6.97 6.28 -0.65
CA CYS A 200 7.74 7.39 -1.21
C CYS A 200 6.88 8.15 -2.21
N ILE A 201 6.34 9.30 -1.80
CA ILE A 201 5.44 10.10 -2.64
C ILE A 201 6.23 11.02 -3.56
N THR A 202 5.94 10.97 -4.86
CA THR A 202 6.70 11.71 -5.86
C THR A 202 6.56 13.23 -5.65
N PRO A 203 7.67 13.98 -5.47
CA PRO A 203 7.64 15.44 -5.50
C PRO A 203 7.25 15.91 -6.91
N LEU A 204 6.44 16.94 -6.99
CA LEU A 204 5.92 17.46 -8.26
C LEU A 204 6.97 18.25 -9.03
N GLY A 205 7.87 18.94 -8.32
CA GLY A 205 9.03 19.56 -8.95
C GLY A 205 8.75 20.81 -9.78
N PHE A 206 7.53 21.35 -9.81
CA PHE A 206 7.24 22.56 -10.58
C PHE A 206 7.98 23.75 -9.96
N ARG A 207 8.58 24.62 -10.80
CA ARG A 207 9.42 25.75 -10.35
C ARG A 207 9.16 27.06 -11.09
N CYS A 208 8.79 26.98 -12.36
CA CYS A 208 8.55 28.15 -13.19
C CYS A 208 7.19 28.01 -13.88
N PHE A 209 6.45 29.11 -13.95
CA PHE A 209 5.07 29.16 -14.41
C PHE A 209 4.94 30.30 -15.43
N SER A 210 4.06 30.12 -16.41
CA SER A 210 3.79 31.08 -17.48
C SER A 210 2.30 31.43 -17.53
N GLY A 211 1.98 32.50 -18.23
CA GLY A 211 0.59 32.97 -18.37
C GLY A 211 0.04 33.61 -17.10
N THR A 212 -1.29 33.61 -16.99
CA THR A 212 -2.01 34.31 -15.92
C THR A 212 -2.15 33.48 -14.64
N THR A 213 -2.31 34.15 -13.51
CA THR A 213 -2.70 33.52 -12.24
C THR A 213 -4.03 32.77 -12.37
N ARG A 214 -4.11 31.57 -11.79
CA ARG A 214 -5.28 30.66 -11.81
C ARG A 214 -5.63 30.21 -10.41
N GLU A 215 -6.75 29.50 -10.25
CA GLU A 215 -7.25 29.00 -8.97
C GLU A 215 -7.22 27.47 -8.89
N GLY A 216 -7.12 26.91 -7.69
CA GLY A 216 -7.06 25.45 -7.51
C GLY A 216 -8.18 24.69 -8.21
N ARG A 217 -9.40 25.23 -8.24
CA ARG A 217 -10.53 24.62 -8.96
C ARG A 217 -10.19 24.31 -10.42
N ASP A 218 -9.43 25.18 -11.08
CA ASP A 218 -8.97 24.96 -12.45
C ASP A 218 -8.11 23.71 -12.61
N ILE A 219 -7.34 23.35 -11.57
CA ILE A 219 -6.56 22.11 -11.50
C ILE A 219 -7.47 20.92 -11.19
N SER A 220 -8.42 21.07 -10.26
CA SER A 220 -9.36 20.00 -9.93
C SER A 220 -10.19 19.60 -11.16
N ASP A 221 -10.64 20.57 -11.97
CA ASP A 221 -11.43 20.33 -13.17
C ASP A 221 -10.63 19.58 -14.25
N VAL A 222 -9.37 19.95 -14.48
CA VAL A 222 -8.53 19.24 -15.48
C VAL A 222 -8.14 17.84 -15.00
N LEU A 223 -7.87 17.68 -13.70
CA LEU A 223 -7.58 16.37 -13.12
C LEU A 223 -8.84 15.50 -13.07
N GLY A 224 -10.00 16.12 -12.87
CA GLY A 224 -11.31 15.52 -13.11
C GLY A 224 -11.32 14.85 -14.46
N LYS A 225 -11.15 15.62 -15.55
CA LYS A 225 -11.09 15.09 -16.92
C LYS A 225 -9.99 14.07 -17.16
N PHE A 226 -8.83 14.24 -16.51
CA PHE A 226 -7.73 13.27 -16.59
C PHE A 226 -8.17 11.92 -16.03
N PHE A 227 -8.79 11.88 -14.86
CA PHE A 227 -9.27 10.66 -14.21
C PHE A 227 -10.65 10.16 -14.71
N ASP A 228 -11.45 11.03 -15.33
CA ASP A 228 -12.84 10.79 -15.74
C ASP A 228 -12.93 10.11 -17.11
N ASN A 229 -12.43 8.88 -17.17
CA ASN A 229 -12.82 7.88 -18.19
C ASN A 229 -13.34 6.60 -17.52
N GLY A 230 -13.81 6.71 -16.28
CA GLY A 230 -14.43 5.65 -15.46
C GLY A 230 -13.54 4.44 -15.09
N ASN A 231 -12.46 4.18 -15.82
CA ASN A 231 -11.79 2.89 -15.86
C ASN A 231 -10.26 2.95 -15.89
N LEU A 232 -9.60 4.09 -15.63
CA LEU A 232 -8.12 4.12 -15.59
C LEU A 232 -7.51 3.08 -14.64
N LYS A 233 -8.26 2.77 -13.59
CA LYS A 233 -8.07 1.66 -12.64
C LYS A 233 -7.72 0.32 -13.31
N VAL A 234 -8.30 0.06 -14.50
CA VAL A 234 -8.05 -1.14 -15.31
C VAL A 234 -6.58 -1.24 -15.75
N LEU A 235 -5.90 -0.12 -16.03
CA LEU A 235 -4.51 -0.16 -16.50
C LEU A 235 -3.58 -0.81 -15.46
N PHE A 236 -3.81 -0.57 -14.16
CA PHE A 236 -3.00 -1.20 -13.11
C PHE A 236 -3.23 -2.70 -12.98
N SER A 237 -4.36 -3.21 -13.47
CA SER A 237 -4.65 -4.64 -13.47
C SER A 237 -3.94 -5.40 -14.60
N LEU A 238 -3.34 -4.69 -15.57
CA LEU A 238 -2.48 -5.27 -16.60
C LEU A 238 -1.23 -5.92 -15.98
N GLN A 239 -0.69 -5.33 -14.93
CA GLN A 239 0.45 -5.86 -14.19
C GLN A 239 0.21 -5.69 -12.70
N THR A 240 -0.07 -6.81 -12.03
CA THR A 240 -0.26 -6.81 -10.58
C THR A 240 1.03 -6.48 -9.85
N LYS A 241 0.95 -5.57 -8.88
CA LYS A 241 2.04 -5.26 -7.95
C LYS A 241 1.66 -5.77 -6.57
N THR A 242 2.58 -6.42 -5.87
CA THR A 242 2.36 -6.82 -4.47
C THR A 242 2.20 -5.59 -3.58
N PRO A 243 1.14 -5.51 -2.74
CA PRO A 243 0.98 -4.45 -1.76
C PRO A 243 2.19 -4.37 -0.83
N SER A 244 2.79 -3.19 -0.77
CA SER A 244 4.07 -2.97 -0.07
C SER A 244 4.02 -1.85 0.97
N THR A 245 3.05 -0.96 0.85
CA THR A 245 2.89 0.23 1.71
C THR A 245 1.50 0.23 2.34
N LEU A 246 1.31 0.99 3.42
CA LEU A 246 0.02 1.10 4.09
C LEU A 246 -1.16 1.38 3.14
N PRO A 247 -1.11 2.39 2.25
CA PRO A 247 -2.24 2.72 1.38
C PRO A 247 -2.48 1.64 0.33
N GLU A 248 -1.44 0.94 -0.10
CA GLU A 248 -1.58 -0.20 -1.03
C GLU A 248 -2.28 -1.38 -0.36
N HIS A 249 -1.88 -1.75 0.87
CA HIS A 249 -2.59 -2.79 1.61
C HIS A 249 -4.03 -2.39 1.89
N PHE A 250 -4.27 -1.15 2.32
CA PHE A 250 -5.61 -0.63 2.61
C PHE A 250 -6.51 -0.69 1.36
N GLY A 251 -6.01 -0.26 0.19
CA GLY A 251 -6.74 -0.33 -1.06
C GLY A 251 -6.99 -1.78 -1.52
N PHE A 252 -5.99 -2.65 -1.40
CA PHE A 252 -6.10 -4.06 -1.77
C PHE A 252 -7.12 -4.81 -0.91
N THR A 253 -7.03 -4.71 0.42
CA THR A 253 -7.89 -5.49 1.33
C THR A 253 -9.35 -5.09 1.19
N LEU A 254 -9.64 -3.79 1.08
CA LEU A 254 -11.01 -3.31 0.84
C LEU A 254 -11.55 -3.74 -0.53
N SER A 255 -10.73 -3.67 -1.58
CA SER A 255 -11.13 -4.09 -2.93
C SER A 255 -11.34 -5.60 -3.04
N LEU A 256 -10.51 -6.39 -2.35
CA LEU A 256 -10.57 -7.85 -2.36
C LEU A 256 -11.91 -8.34 -1.83
N VAL A 257 -12.33 -7.83 -0.68
CA VAL A 257 -13.56 -8.27 0.02
C VAL A 257 -14.82 -7.51 -0.42
N ALA A 258 -14.68 -6.55 -1.34
CA ALA A 258 -15.80 -5.76 -1.83
C ALA A 258 -16.85 -6.65 -2.50
N GLY A 259 -18.08 -6.63 -1.96
CA GLY A 259 -19.21 -7.40 -2.50
C GLY A 259 -19.29 -8.86 -2.03
N TRP A 260 -18.43 -9.31 -1.12
CA TRP A 260 -18.50 -10.66 -0.57
C TRP A 260 -19.73 -10.83 0.34
N VAL A 261 -20.52 -11.89 0.11
CA VAL A 261 -21.83 -12.07 0.77
C VAL A 261 -21.79 -13.14 1.88
N GLY A 262 -20.68 -13.91 1.99
CA GLY A 262 -20.45 -14.94 3.02
C GLY A 262 -21.26 -16.22 2.81
N SER A 263 -21.10 -17.18 3.74
CA SER A 263 -21.61 -18.55 3.57
C SER A 263 -23.13 -18.68 3.52
N ASP A 264 -23.88 -17.75 4.13
CA ASP A 264 -25.35 -17.79 4.22
C ASP A 264 -26.06 -17.58 2.88
N ASN A 265 -25.36 -17.07 1.85
CA ASN A 265 -25.95 -16.75 0.55
C ASN A 265 -25.14 -17.33 -0.63
N LYS A 266 -24.87 -18.64 -0.61
CA LYS A 266 -24.11 -19.36 -1.67
C LYS A 266 -24.58 -19.08 -3.12
N LYS A 267 -25.85 -18.72 -3.33
CA LYS A 267 -26.42 -18.38 -4.65
C LYS A 267 -26.07 -16.97 -5.17
N ARG A 268 -25.33 -16.15 -4.41
CA ARG A 268 -25.02 -14.74 -4.71
C ARG A 268 -23.55 -14.35 -4.52
N LYS A 269 -22.60 -15.29 -4.54
CA LYS A 269 -21.17 -14.91 -4.49
C LYS A 269 -20.84 -14.00 -5.67
N THR A 270 -20.31 -12.81 -5.40
CA THR A 270 -20.00 -11.81 -6.43
C THR A 270 -18.52 -11.49 -6.48
N GLY A 271 -18.10 -10.87 -7.57
CA GLY A 271 -16.72 -10.46 -7.79
C GLY A 271 -15.71 -11.59 -7.76
N VAL A 272 -14.63 -11.41 -7.00
CA VAL A 272 -13.52 -12.37 -6.94
C VAL A 272 -13.69 -13.46 -5.89
N GLU A 273 -14.78 -13.47 -5.12
CA GLU A 273 -15.00 -14.42 -4.00
C GLU A 273 -14.89 -15.89 -4.46
N LYS A 274 -15.63 -16.28 -5.51
CA LYS A 274 -15.62 -17.65 -6.03
C LYS A 274 -14.26 -18.06 -6.62
N PRO A 275 -13.64 -17.30 -7.55
CA PRO A 275 -12.29 -17.59 -8.02
C PRO A 275 -11.24 -17.66 -6.90
N PHE A 276 -11.44 -16.90 -5.82
CA PHE A 276 -10.56 -16.90 -4.66
C PHE A 276 -10.70 -18.19 -3.84
N GLU A 277 -11.93 -18.65 -3.58
CA GLU A 277 -12.16 -19.96 -2.93
C GLU A 277 -11.62 -21.13 -3.76
N GLU A 278 -11.82 -21.10 -5.08
CA GLU A 278 -11.21 -22.08 -5.98
C GLU A 278 -9.68 -22.04 -5.90
N ALA A 279 -9.07 -20.85 -5.76
CA ALA A 279 -7.65 -20.74 -5.55
C ALA A 279 -7.20 -21.34 -4.21
N ILE A 280 -7.97 -21.16 -3.12
CA ILE A 280 -7.71 -21.79 -1.82
C ILE A 280 -7.66 -23.31 -1.99
N THR A 281 -8.73 -23.92 -2.52
CA THR A 281 -8.84 -25.37 -2.72
C THR A 281 -7.71 -25.91 -3.60
N ASN A 282 -7.42 -25.23 -4.71
CA ASN A 282 -6.37 -25.65 -5.64
C ASN A 282 -4.96 -25.55 -5.04
N VAL A 283 -4.64 -24.45 -4.34
CA VAL A 283 -3.31 -24.24 -3.75
C VAL A 283 -3.10 -25.16 -2.55
N SER A 284 -4.15 -25.46 -1.79
CA SER A 284 -4.08 -26.42 -0.68
C SER A 284 -4.07 -27.88 -1.14
N ILE A 285 -4.24 -28.17 -2.43
CA ILE A 285 -4.43 -29.56 -2.94
C ILE A 285 -5.58 -30.24 -2.17
N GLU A 286 -6.69 -29.53 -2.01
CA GLU A 286 -7.90 -29.98 -1.28
C GLU A 286 -7.68 -30.32 0.21
N LEU A 287 -6.51 -30.04 0.80
CA LEU A 287 -6.26 -30.27 2.23
C LEU A 287 -7.04 -29.31 3.14
N TYR A 288 -7.33 -28.10 2.68
CA TYR A 288 -8.10 -27.12 3.45
C TYR A 288 -9.59 -27.25 3.14
N GLU A 289 -10.30 -28.03 3.95
CA GLU A 289 -11.68 -28.49 3.66
C GLU A 289 -12.71 -27.37 3.51
N LYS A 290 -12.55 -26.25 4.24
CA LYS A 290 -13.56 -25.18 4.32
C LYS A 290 -12.98 -23.81 3.93
N PRO A 291 -12.80 -23.52 2.62
CA PRO A 291 -12.35 -22.21 2.14
C PRO A 291 -13.15 -21.03 2.68
N THR A 292 -14.44 -21.26 2.99
CA THR A 292 -15.35 -20.25 3.53
C THR A 292 -14.88 -19.66 4.87
N ASN A 293 -14.20 -20.44 5.70
CA ASN A 293 -13.72 -19.97 7.00
C ASN A 293 -12.71 -18.83 6.80
N PHE A 294 -11.77 -19.01 5.87
CA PHE A 294 -10.77 -18.01 5.55
C PHE A 294 -11.38 -16.77 4.89
N THR A 295 -12.29 -16.96 3.92
CA THR A 295 -12.96 -15.81 3.27
C THR A 295 -13.86 -15.03 4.24
N GLU A 296 -14.49 -15.69 5.21
CA GLU A 296 -15.27 -15.01 6.24
C GLU A 296 -14.38 -14.24 7.21
N ALA A 297 -13.23 -14.79 7.61
CA ALA A 297 -12.26 -14.08 8.43
C ALA A 297 -11.78 -12.79 7.73
N LEU A 298 -11.44 -12.88 6.44
CA LEU A 298 -11.08 -11.72 5.61
C LEU A 298 -12.23 -10.71 5.52
N ARG A 299 -13.45 -11.18 5.22
CA ARG A 299 -14.64 -10.31 5.11
C ARG A 299 -14.92 -9.59 6.41
N ASN A 300 -14.83 -10.27 7.55
CA ASN A 300 -15.13 -9.67 8.85
C ASN A 300 -14.04 -8.69 9.30
N ALA A 301 -12.77 -8.96 8.97
CA ALA A 301 -11.66 -8.06 9.29
C ALA A 301 -11.65 -6.79 8.43
N TYR A 302 -11.92 -6.92 7.13
CA TYR A 302 -11.73 -5.82 6.17
C TYR A 302 -13.03 -5.24 5.64
N GLY A 303 -14.06 -6.06 5.49
CA GLY A 303 -15.28 -5.73 4.75
C GLY A 303 -16.22 -4.81 5.51
N ASP A 304 -17.22 -4.34 4.77
CA ASP A 304 -18.30 -3.54 5.33
C ASP A 304 -19.26 -4.45 6.11
N PRO A 305 -19.50 -4.18 7.42
CA PRO A 305 -20.40 -5.00 8.22
C PRO A 305 -21.87 -4.79 7.86
N ARG A 306 -22.23 -3.83 6.99
CA ARG A 306 -23.61 -3.61 6.56
C ARG A 306 -24.16 -4.86 5.84
N PRO A 307 -25.27 -5.47 6.32
CA PRO A 307 -25.96 -6.48 5.54
C PRO A 307 -26.51 -5.86 4.26
N VAL A 308 -26.53 -6.64 3.18
CA VAL A 308 -27.05 -6.25 1.86
C VAL A 308 -28.51 -5.76 1.91
N GLN A 309 -29.24 -6.08 2.98
CA GLN A 309 -30.55 -5.51 3.30
C GLN A 309 -30.48 -4.66 4.57
N LEU A 310 -30.72 -3.36 4.41
CA LEU A 310 -30.67 -2.28 5.42
C LEU A 310 -31.71 -2.39 6.55
N THR A 311 -32.30 -3.56 6.78
CA THR A 311 -33.35 -3.75 7.78
C THR A 311 -32.74 -4.14 9.12
N GLN A 312 -32.53 -3.14 9.97
CA GLN A 312 -32.54 -3.23 11.43
C GLN A 312 -31.70 -4.37 12.05
N VAL A 313 -30.37 -4.23 11.99
CA VAL A 313 -29.49 -4.98 12.91
C VAL A 313 -28.68 -3.96 13.69
N ARG A 314 -28.77 -4.01 15.04
CA ARG A 314 -27.81 -3.35 15.92
C ARG A 314 -26.44 -3.92 15.57
N MET A 315 -25.62 -3.12 14.88
CA MET A 315 -24.26 -3.52 14.50
C MET A 315 -23.42 -3.72 15.76
N PRO A 316 -22.63 -4.79 15.86
CA PRO A 316 -21.68 -4.97 16.95
C PRO A 316 -20.66 -3.82 16.97
N PRO A 317 -20.03 -3.52 18.13
CA PRO A 317 -19.07 -2.45 18.28
C PRO A 317 -17.97 -2.55 17.20
N HIS A 318 -17.91 -1.52 16.37
CA HIS A 318 -17.17 -1.49 15.11
C HIS A 318 -15.66 -1.63 15.32
N ALA A 319 -15.08 -2.63 14.65
CA ALA A 319 -13.65 -2.90 14.67
C ALA A 319 -13.09 -3.42 13.32
N ALA A 320 -13.93 -3.46 12.28
CA ALA A 320 -13.51 -3.79 10.92
C ALA A 320 -12.77 -2.60 10.29
N LEU A 321 -11.82 -2.87 9.40
CA LEU A 321 -11.01 -1.86 8.72
C LEU A 321 -11.86 -0.83 7.96
N SER A 322 -12.90 -1.29 7.25
CA SER A 322 -13.81 -0.46 6.47
C SER A 322 -14.38 0.72 7.26
N SER A 323 -14.59 0.57 8.57
CA SER A 323 -15.10 1.62 9.46
C SER A 323 -14.34 2.94 9.38
N LEU A 324 -13.06 2.91 9.00
CA LEU A 324 -12.18 4.08 8.86
C LEU A 324 -12.40 4.85 7.53
N SER A 325 -13.21 4.32 6.61
CA SER A 325 -13.39 4.83 5.25
C SER A 325 -14.85 4.86 4.76
N ILE A 326 -15.81 4.38 5.56
CA ILE A 326 -17.21 4.33 5.16
C ILE A 326 -17.81 5.74 5.06
N THR A 327 -18.54 5.97 3.98
CA THR A 327 -19.37 7.15 3.71
C THR A 327 -20.86 6.82 3.87
N GLY A 328 -21.70 7.83 4.10
CA GLY A 328 -23.17 7.68 4.06
C GLY A 328 -23.86 7.23 5.35
N TYR A 329 -23.18 7.21 6.51
CA TYR A 329 -23.87 7.10 7.80
C TYR A 329 -24.46 8.47 8.21
N ASN A 330 -25.78 8.57 8.18
CA ASN A 330 -26.50 9.78 8.62
C ASN A 330 -26.91 9.74 10.10
N ASP A 331 -26.74 8.61 10.80
CA ASP A 331 -27.06 8.49 12.23
C ASP A 331 -25.92 9.07 13.10
N PRO A 332 -26.16 10.16 13.85
CA PRO A 332 -25.16 10.76 14.73
C PRO A 332 -24.59 9.81 15.78
N LYS A 333 -25.35 8.78 16.21
CA LYS A 333 -24.91 7.80 17.22
C LYS A 333 -23.91 6.78 16.67
N MET A 334 -23.94 6.53 15.36
CA MET A 334 -23.03 5.60 14.67
C MET A 334 -21.77 6.28 14.14
N LYS A 335 -21.76 7.63 14.02
CA LYS A 335 -20.58 8.41 13.59
C LYS A 335 -19.38 8.30 14.52
N ALA A 336 -19.60 7.97 15.80
CA ALA A 336 -18.52 7.70 16.76
C ALA A 336 -17.76 6.38 16.48
N TYR A 337 -18.27 5.55 15.57
CA TYR A 337 -17.74 4.22 15.30
C TYR A 337 -17.47 3.93 13.82
N CYS A 338 -18.01 4.74 12.90
CA CYS A 338 -17.74 4.69 11.47
C CYS A 338 -17.72 6.11 10.91
N ALA A 339 -16.64 6.51 10.27
CA ALA A 339 -16.57 7.80 9.59
C ALA A 339 -15.59 7.76 8.41
N PRO A 340 -15.72 8.70 7.45
CA PRO A 340 -14.89 8.78 6.26
C PRO A 340 -13.52 9.40 6.57
N TYR A 341 -12.77 8.81 7.50
CA TYR A 341 -11.50 9.33 7.99
C TYR A 341 -10.38 9.25 6.94
N MET A 342 -10.30 8.14 6.20
CA MET A 342 -9.16 7.85 5.35
C MET A 342 -9.58 7.36 3.96
N LEU A 343 -8.97 7.97 2.95
CA LEU A 343 -8.94 7.54 1.56
C LEU A 343 -7.53 7.08 1.23
N SER A 344 -7.39 5.93 0.57
CA SER A 344 -6.10 5.51 0.02
C SER A 344 -5.83 6.25 -1.29
N LEU A 345 -4.69 6.95 -1.37
CA LEU A 345 -4.24 7.55 -2.63
C LEU A 345 -3.73 6.50 -3.64
N SER A 346 -3.69 5.22 -3.25
CA SER A 346 -3.27 4.07 -4.05
C SER A 346 -4.42 3.07 -4.32
N GLU A 347 -5.67 3.44 -4.03
CA GLU A 347 -6.84 2.57 -4.22
C GLU A 347 -6.97 2.03 -5.66
N ASP A 348 -6.65 2.84 -6.67
CA ASP A 348 -6.84 2.46 -8.08
C ASP A 348 -6.03 1.25 -8.49
N TYR A 349 -4.91 1.00 -7.81
CA TYR A 349 -4.00 -0.08 -8.17
C TYR A 349 -4.66 -1.45 -7.99
N TYR A 350 -5.64 -1.53 -7.10
CA TYR A 350 -6.28 -2.77 -6.68
C TYR A 350 -7.79 -2.79 -6.88
N SER A 351 -8.37 -1.66 -7.29
CA SER A 351 -9.80 -1.53 -7.53
C SER A 351 -10.36 -2.39 -8.67
N CYS A 352 -9.49 -2.95 -9.53
CA CYS A 352 -9.86 -3.91 -10.57
C CYS A 352 -9.00 -5.18 -10.44
N LEU A 353 -9.62 -6.31 -10.14
CA LEU A 353 -8.93 -7.57 -9.80
C LEU A 353 -9.24 -8.67 -10.82
N PRO A 354 -8.29 -9.00 -11.72
CA PRO A 354 -8.40 -10.12 -12.64
C PRO A 354 -8.48 -11.48 -11.93
N SER A 355 -9.51 -12.27 -12.25
CA SER A 355 -9.76 -13.58 -11.62
C SER A 355 -8.62 -14.58 -11.85
N LYS A 356 -7.86 -14.44 -12.93
CA LYS A 356 -6.67 -15.27 -13.22
C LYS A 356 -5.57 -15.15 -12.15
N ASN A 357 -5.54 -14.04 -11.42
CA ASN A 357 -4.52 -13.74 -10.41
C ASN A 357 -4.95 -14.16 -8.98
N SER A 358 -6.06 -14.89 -8.82
CA SER A 358 -6.58 -15.28 -7.50
C SER A 358 -5.57 -16.04 -6.63
N LYS A 359 -4.69 -16.86 -7.23
CA LYS A 359 -3.60 -17.54 -6.49
C LYS A 359 -2.59 -16.54 -5.92
N THR A 360 -2.29 -15.47 -6.67
CA THR A 360 -1.43 -14.37 -6.22
C THR A 360 -2.10 -13.57 -5.10
N TYR A 361 -3.39 -13.27 -5.24
CA TYR A 361 -4.16 -12.58 -4.20
C TYR A 361 -4.25 -13.41 -2.92
N LEU A 362 -4.38 -14.73 -3.04
CA LEU A 362 -4.36 -15.65 -1.91
C LEU A 362 -3.01 -15.58 -1.18
N SER A 363 -1.90 -15.63 -1.91
CA SER A 363 -0.56 -15.46 -1.31
C SER A 363 -0.45 -14.14 -0.52
N TRP A 364 -0.95 -13.04 -1.09
CA TRP A 364 -0.97 -11.75 -0.41
C TRP A 364 -1.86 -11.76 0.83
N ALA A 365 -3.06 -12.34 0.74
CA ALA A 365 -4.02 -12.43 1.83
C ALA A 365 -3.51 -13.30 2.99
N ILE A 366 -2.60 -14.24 2.74
CA ILE A 366 -2.00 -15.10 3.77
C ILE A 366 -0.77 -14.43 4.41
N TYR A 367 0.16 -13.89 3.61
CA TYR A 367 1.48 -13.48 4.11
C TYR A 367 1.58 -12.00 4.51
N LEU A 368 0.70 -11.15 4.01
CA LEU A 368 0.75 -9.70 4.26
C LEU A 368 -0.06 -9.17 5.46
N PRO A 369 -1.07 -9.87 6.03
CA PRO A 369 -1.87 -9.31 7.13
C PRO A 369 -1.07 -8.76 8.31
N TRP A 370 -0.01 -9.46 8.73
CA TRP A 370 0.82 -9.02 9.85
C TRP A 370 1.58 -7.72 9.55
N ASN A 371 2.16 -7.62 8.35
CA ASN A 371 2.81 -6.39 7.89
C ASN A 371 1.81 -5.24 7.82
N PHE A 372 0.61 -5.51 7.30
CA PHE A 372 -0.45 -4.51 7.22
C PHE A 372 -0.87 -3.99 8.61
N TRP A 373 -1.06 -4.89 9.58
CA TRP A 373 -1.34 -4.52 10.97
C TRP A 373 -0.20 -3.67 11.57
N SER A 374 1.06 -4.05 11.32
CA SER A 374 2.22 -3.27 11.76
C SER A 374 2.24 -1.87 11.14
N HIS A 375 1.86 -1.72 9.87
CA HIS A 375 1.78 -0.42 9.21
C HIS A 375 0.66 0.45 9.79
N LEU A 376 -0.50 -0.13 10.12
CA LEU A 376 -1.59 0.59 10.82
C LEU A 376 -1.15 1.04 12.22
N LYS A 377 -0.40 0.18 12.92
CA LYS A 377 0.17 0.53 14.23
C LYS A 377 1.17 1.68 14.14
N ASN A 378 2.02 1.69 13.12
CA ASN A 378 2.95 2.80 12.89
C ASN A 378 2.20 4.12 12.64
N LEU A 379 1.14 4.10 11.82
CA LEU A 379 0.27 5.25 11.62
C LEU A 379 -0.36 5.72 12.95
N TYR A 380 -0.85 4.78 13.77
CA TYR A 380 -1.42 5.10 15.09
C TYR A 380 -0.40 5.75 16.03
N ASP A 381 0.81 5.19 16.11
CA ASP A 381 1.88 5.68 16.97
C ASP A 381 2.34 7.08 16.50
N ASP A 382 2.52 7.31 15.20
CA ASP A 382 2.85 8.61 14.63
C ASP A 382 1.72 9.64 14.81
N PHE A 383 0.46 9.21 14.67
CA PHE A 383 -0.70 10.05 14.97
C PHE A 383 -0.70 10.49 16.44
N CYS A 384 -0.46 9.58 17.38
CA CYS A 384 -0.34 9.89 18.81
C CYS A 384 0.84 10.82 19.12
N ASN A 385 1.88 10.81 18.27
CA ASN A 385 3.06 11.65 18.37
C ASN A 385 2.91 13.05 17.77
N ILE A 386 1.78 13.37 17.13
CA ILE A 386 1.51 14.72 16.61
C ILE A 386 1.57 15.76 17.74
N PHE A 387 2.51 16.70 17.63
CA PHE A 387 2.55 17.85 18.54
C PHE A 387 1.90 19.06 17.89
N CYS A 388 0.65 19.35 18.26
CA CYS A 388 -0.15 20.40 17.63
C CYS A 388 0.48 21.81 17.73
N ALA A 389 1.36 22.06 18.71
CA ALA A 389 2.05 23.33 18.84
C ALA A 389 3.06 23.58 17.72
N ASP A 390 3.75 22.54 17.22
CA ASP A 390 4.65 22.64 16.05
C ASP A 390 3.90 23.09 14.79
N TRP A 391 2.59 22.84 14.76
CA TRP A 391 1.68 23.21 13.68
C TRP A 391 0.92 24.53 13.93
N GLY A 392 1.30 25.28 14.98
CA GLY A 392 0.71 26.58 15.30
C GLY A 392 -0.72 26.53 15.85
N CYS A 393 -1.14 25.42 16.46
CA CYS A 393 -2.47 25.32 17.08
C CYS A 393 -2.51 26.04 18.44
N ARG A 394 -3.18 27.20 18.50
CA ARG A 394 -3.29 28.03 19.72
C ARG A 394 -4.02 27.32 20.87
N LEU A 395 -5.09 26.58 20.57
CA LEU A 395 -5.90 25.86 21.57
C LEU A 395 -5.08 24.78 22.29
N CYS A 396 -4.28 24.03 21.54
CA CYS A 396 -3.41 23.00 22.10
C CYS A 396 -2.16 23.58 22.77
N LEU A 397 -1.71 24.77 22.38
CA LEU A 397 -0.54 25.44 22.98
C LEU A 397 -0.78 25.80 24.45
N GLN A 398 -2.03 26.13 24.80
CA GLN A 398 -2.45 26.41 26.18
C GLN A 398 -2.72 25.12 26.99
N SER A 399 -3.11 24.04 26.30
CA SER A 399 -3.41 22.75 26.93
C SER A 399 -2.13 21.96 27.22
N ARG A 400 -1.74 21.84 28.50
CA ARG A 400 -0.61 21.00 28.92
C ARG A 400 -0.79 19.49 28.64
N ALA A 401 -1.99 19.07 28.24
CA ALA A 401 -2.32 17.67 27.98
C ALA A 401 -1.97 17.22 26.55
N CYS A 402 -2.00 18.13 25.56
CA CYS A 402 -1.66 17.79 24.17
C CYS A 402 -0.14 17.78 23.96
N LYS A 403 0.49 16.62 24.15
CA LYS A 403 1.94 16.41 24.01
C LYS A 403 2.22 15.24 23.07
N LYS A 404 3.48 15.11 22.64
CA LYS A 404 3.95 13.93 21.89
C LYS A 404 3.61 12.65 22.68
N GLY A 405 3.06 11.65 21.99
CA GLY A 405 2.57 10.38 22.54
C GLY A 405 1.20 10.46 23.21
N LYS A 406 0.60 11.66 23.30
CA LYS A 406 -0.68 11.92 23.97
C LYS A 406 -1.68 12.62 23.04
N HIS A 407 -1.36 12.81 21.77
CA HIS A 407 -2.35 13.29 20.80
C HIS A 407 -3.47 12.26 20.63
N GLY A 408 -4.70 12.74 20.39
CA GLY A 408 -5.89 11.88 20.29
C GLY A 408 -6.34 11.21 21.58
N HIS A 409 -5.57 11.25 22.67
CA HIS A 409 -5.99 10.68 23.95
C HIS A 409 -6.98 11.60 24.68
N SER A 410 -7.65 11.06 25.69
CA SER A 410 -8.58 11.79 26.54
C SER A 410 -8.46 11.37 28.01
N GLU A 411 -8.76 12.29 28.90
CA GLU A 411 -9.14 11.99 30.27
C GLU A 411 -10.55 11.41 30.32
N THR A 412 -10.70 10.26 30.96
CA THR A 412 -11.96 9.52 31.09
C THR A 412 -12.38 9.39 32.55
N ASN A 413 -13.69 9.49 32.83
CA ASN A 413 -14.28 9.10 34.11
C ASN A 413 -15.20 7.88 33.86
N GLY A 414 -14.65 6.67 33.88
CA GLY A 414 -15.37 5.48 33.37
C GLY A 414 -15.45 5.51 31.83
N GLU A 415 -16.63 5.22 31.27
CA GLU A 415 -16.85 5.22 29.80
C GLU A 415 -17.02 6.63 29.18
N ASN A 416 -17.21 7.66 30.01
CA ASN A 416 -17.45 9.02 29.54
C ASN A 416 -16.15 9.82 29.39
N ILE A 417 -15.96 10.43 28.21
CA ILE A 417 -14.85 11.34 27.93
C ILE A 417 -15.08 12.63 28.73
N ARG A 418 -14.19 12.92 29.68
CA ARG A 418 -14.22 14.15 30.47
C ARG A 418 -13.56 15.29 29.71
N LYS A 419 -12.41 15.02 29.08
CA LYS A 419 -11.64 16.01 28.36
C LYS A 419 -10.72 15.38 27.32
N SER A 420 -10.84 15.77 26.06
CA SER A 420 -9.85 15.42 25.02
C SER A 420 -8.53 16.15 25.25
N TYR A 421 -7.40 15.52 24.96
CA TYR A 421 -6.10 16.19 25.09
C TYR A 421 -5.88 17.16 23.94
N CYS A 422 -6.21 16.73 22.71
CA CYS A 422 -6.30 17.64 21.57
C CYS A 422 -7.59 18.48 21.67
N GLN A 423 -7.44 19.79 21.50
CA GLN A 423 -8.52 20.78 21.63
C GLN A 423 -8.91 21.38 20.27
N CYS A 424 -8.51 20.76 19.16
CA CYS A 424 -8.96 21.16 17.83
C CYS A 424 -10.46 20.88 17.69
N THR A 425 -11.18 21.76 16.99
CA THR A 425 -12.64 21.64 16.82
C THR A 425 -13.03 20.39 16.04
N SER A 426 -12.22 20.00 15.07
CA SER A 426 -12.35 18.75 14.31
C SER A 426 -10.98 18.18 13.94
N ILE A 427 -10.94 16.91 13.53
CA ILE A 427 -9.74 16.27 12.98
C ILE A 427 -9.21 17.00 11.74
N VAL A 428 -10.10 17.56 10.91
CA VAL A 428 -9.75 18.30 9.69
C VAL A 428 -9.08 19.64 10.03
N THR A 429 -9.56 20.32 11.07
CA THR A 429 -8.96 21.60 11.53
C THR A 429 -7.58 21.41 12.17
N CYS A 430 -7.25 20.18 12.60
CA CYS A 430 -5.95 19.87 13.17
C CYS A 430 -4.88 19.83 12.08
N LYS A 431 -4.13 20.93 11.96
CA LYS A 431 -3.10 21.13 10.93
C LYS A 431 -2.01 20.05 10.89
N GLY A 432 -1.80 19.31 11.98
CA GLY A 432 -0.85 18.21 12.03
C GLY A 432 -1.37 16.90 11.46
N VAL A 433 -2.68 16.72 11.27
CA VAL A 433 -3.26 15.45 10.84
C VAL A 433 -3.14 15.24 9.34
N SER A 434 -3.57 16.22 8.51
CA SER A 434 -3.51 16.09 7.04
C SER A 434 -2.10 15.76 6.53
N PRO A 435 -1.03 16.42 7.01
CA PRO A 435 0.33 16.07 6.59
C PRO A 435 0.75 14.66 7.05
N THR A 436 0.37 14.22 8.25
CA THR A 436 0.65 12.86 8.73
C THR A 436 -0.05 11.81 7.89
N LEU A 437 -1.35 11.99 7.58
CA LEU A 437 -2.07 11.11 6.66
C LEU A 437 -1.40 11.09 5.28
N TYR A 438 -1.04 12.25 4.76
CA TYR A 438 -0.37 12.37 3.47
C TYR A 438 0.96 11.63 3.45
N GLN A 439 1.80 11.71 4.49
CA GLN A 439 3.06 10.96 4.58
C GLN A 439 2.86 9.43 4.51
N TYR A 440 1.72 8.95 4.99
CA TYR A 440 1.30 7.56 4.86
C TYR A 440 0.57 7.27 3.53
N GLY A 441 0.50 8.21 2.59
CA GLY A 441 -0.19 8.07 1.31
C GLY A 441 -1.71 8.00 1.43
N LEU A 442 -2.26 8.66 2.45
CA LEU A 442 -3.67 8.75 2.74
C LEU A 442 -4.14 10.22 2.67
N SER A 443 -5.43 10.41 2.44
CA SER A 443 -6.10 11.71 2.62
C SER A 443 -7.40 11.53 3.38
N PHE A 444 -8.05 12.62 3.78
CA PHE A 444 -9.44 12.51 4.23
C PHE A 444 -10.32 12.02 3.08
N GLN A 445 -11.22 11.08 3.36
CA GLN A 445 -12.20 10.60 2.37
C GLN A 445 -13.28 11.64 2.13
N ASP A 446 -13.81 12.24 3.19
CA ASP A 446 -14.79 13.32 3.12
C ASP A 446 -14.55 14.33 4.25
N ALA A 447 -13.77 15.36 3.95
CA ALA A 447 -13.40 16.39 4.92
C ALA A 447 -14.62 17.20 5.39
N SER A 448 -15.61 17.43 4.52
CA SER A 448 -16.80 18.21 4.82
C SER A 448 -17.68 17.48 5.84
N SER A 449 -17.88 16.17 5.67
CA SER A 449 -18.59 15.34 6.65
C SER A 449 -17.87 15.25 8.00
N LEU A 450 -16.54 15.14 8.01
CA LEU A 450 -15.75 15.09 9.24
C LEU A 450 -15.74 16.43 10.01
N ASN A 451 -15.88 17.55 9.30
CA ASN A 451 -15.89 18.89 9.84
C ASN A 451 -17.32 19.47 10.01
N HIS A 452 -18.32 18.60 10.18
CA HIS A 452 -19.71 19.01 10.28
C HIS A 452 -19.95 20.01 11.42
N ALA A 453 -20.73 21.06 11.17
CA ALA A 453 -20.92 22.17 12.11
C ALA A 453 -21.48 21.75 13.49
N THR A 454 -22.36 20.74 13.52
CA THR A 454 -23.06 20.31 14.74
C THR A 454 -22.42 19.12 15.46
N TYR A 455 -21.66 18.28 14.77
CA TYR A 455 -21.09 17.05 15.33
C TYR A 455 -19.72 16.73 14.71
N PRO A 456 -18.72 17.61 14.81
CA PRO A 456 -17.42 17.38 14.18
C PRO A 456 -16.74 16.12 14.75
N ASN A 457 -16.14 15.31 13.87
CA ASN A 457 -15.29 14.19 14.30
C ASN A 457 -13.98 14.74 14.84
N THR A 458 -13.60 14.34 16.04
CA THR A 458 -12.39 14.82 16.72
C THR A 458 -11.20 13.89 16.50
N CYS A 459 -9.99 14.39 16.81
CA CYS A 459 -8.78 13.54 16.84
C CYS A 459 -8.91 12.36 17.82
N THR A 460 -9.72 12.51 18.89
CA THR A 460 -9.94 11.45 19.87
C THR A 460 -10.83 10.34 19.34
N ASP A 461 -11.84 10.68 18.55
CA ASP A 461 -12.72 9.70 17.92
C ASP A 461 -11.93 8.82 16.95
N PHE A 462 -11.12 9.44 16.07
CA PHE A 462 -10.26 8.70 15.14
C PHE A 462 -9.25 7.82 15.86
N CYS A 463 -8.54 8.36 16.86
CA CYS A 463 -7.53 7.62 17.62
C CYS A 463 -8.16 6.38 18.29
N SER A 464 -9.31 6.58 18.95
CA SER A 464 -10.04 5.51 19.63
C SER A 464 -10.55 4.46 18.65
N GLN A 465 -11.02 4.87 17.47
CA GLN A 465 -11.47 3.93 16.46
C GLN A 465 -10.33 3.13 15.85
N LEU A 466 -9.20 3.77 15.54
CA LEU A 466 -8.01 3.09 15.03
C LEU A 466 -7.45 2.09 16.07
N ASP A 467 -7.44 2.45 17.35
CA ASP A 467 -7.07 1.54 18.45
C ASP A 467 -8.00 0.32 18.54
N LYS A 468 -9.32 0.52 18.40
CA LYS A 468 -10.31 -0.56 18.36
C LYS A 468 -10.11 -1.50 17.17
N VAL A 469 -9.80 -0.96 15.99
CA VAL A 469 -9.49 -1.76 14.80
C VAL A 469 -8.24 -2.61 15.04
N LEU A 470 -7.16 -2.02 15.58
CA LEU A 470 -5.91 -2.70 15.88
C LEU A 470 -6.05 -3.83 16.92
N LYS A 471 -6.90 -3.63 17.93
CA LYS A 471 -7.16 -4.60 19.01
C LYS A 471 -8.37 -5.50 18.74
N SER A 472 -8.89 -5.48 17.52
CA SER A 472 -10.11 -6.21 17.19
C SER A 472 -9.90 -7.72 17.24
N GLU A 473 -10.91 -8.45 17.70
CA GLU A 473 -10.94 -9.92 17.57
C GLU A 473 -10.92 -10.37 16.11
N TYR A 474 -11.33 -9.51 15.16
CA TYR A 474 -11.32 -9.85 13.74
C TYR A 474 -9.91 -10.03 13.20
N PHE A 475 -8.95 -9.17 13.58
CA PHE A 475 -7.55 -9.37 13.21
C PHE A 475 -6.98 -10.64 13.86
N VAL A 476 -7.30 -10.90 15.13
CA VAL A 476 -6.87 -12.13 15.82
C VAL A 476 -7.37 -13.37 15.07
N LYS A 477 -8.67 -13.43 14.77
CA LYS A 477 -9.28 -14.52 13.99
C LYS A 477 -8.66 -14.65 12.61
N LEU A 478 -8.39 -13.52 11.93
CA LEU A 478 -7.73 -13.54 10.63
C LEU A 478 -6.32 -14.14 10.71
N PHE A 479 -5.50 -13.76 11.70
CA PHE A 479 -4.17 -14.34 11.88
C PHE A 479 -4.26 -15.83 12.20
N THR A 480 -5.19 -16.24 13.07
CA THR A 480 -5.43 -17.65 13.36
C THR A 480 -5.79 -18.44 12.10
N GLU A 481 -6.66 -17.91 11.23
CA GLU A 481 -7.00 -18.60 9.98
C GLU A 481 -5.84 -18.60 8.97
N CYS A 482 -4.99 -17.56 8.94
CA CYS A 482 -3.77 -17.58 8.13
C CYS A 482 -2.82 -18.70 8.61
N ASP A 483 -2.60 -18.80 9.92
CA ASP A 483 -1.75 -19.82 10.53
C ASP A 483 -2.33 -21.22 10.33
N ASN A 484 -3.64 -21.39 10.51
CA ASN A 484 -4.35 -22.65 10.24
C ASN A 484 -4.18 -23.07 8.78
N PHE A 485 -4.32 -22.15 7.83
CA PHE A 485 -4.12 -22.45 6.42
C PHE A 485 -2.68 -22.89 6.15
N ILE A 486 -1.68 -22.14 6.62
CA ILE A 486 -0.25 -22.47 6.44
C ILE A 486 0.09 -23.80 7.11
N TRP A 487 -0.45 -24.08 8.29
CA TRP A 487 -0.25 -25.32 9.01
C TRP A 487 -0.83 -26.50 8.24
N THR A 488 -2.10 -26.41 7.83
CA THR A 488 -2.82 -27.48 7.11
C THR A 488 -2.07 -27.92 5.85
N ILE A 489 -1.56 -26.96 5.06
CA ILE A 489 -0.80 -27.29 3.84
C ILE A 489 0.59 -27.89 4.13
N ARG A 490 1.17 -27.61 5.30
CA ARG A 490 2.52 -28.06 5.70
C ARG A 490 2.51 -29.34 6.53
N GLU A 491 1.40 -29.66 7.16
CA GLU A 491 1.22 -30.84 8.02
C GLU A 491 1.72 -32.15 7.37
N PRO A 492 1.29 -32.53 6.14
CA PRO A 492 1.76 -33.77 5.53
C PRO A 492 3.28 -33.79 5.29
N PHE A 493 3.86 -32.64 4.89
CA PHE A 493 5.31 -32.51 4.71
C PHE A 493 6.05 -32.58 6.04
N THR A 494 5.47 -32.03 7.11
CA THR A 494 6.07 -32.04 8.45
C THR A 494 6.15 -33.47 8.98
N TYR A 495 5.09 -34.26 8.83
CA TYR A 495 5.11 -35.69 9.19
C TYR A 495 6.05 -36.51 8.30
N LEU A 496 6.11 -36.22 7.00
CA LEU A 496 7.04 -36.90 6.10
C LEU A 496 8.49 -36.62 6.49
N VAL A 497 8.83 -35.36 6.78
CA VAL A 497 10.16 -34.98 7.27
C VAL A 497 10.46 -35.67 8.60
N LEU A 498 9.54 -35.62 9.57
CA LEU A 498 9.69 -36.32 10.85
C LEU A 498 9.95 -37.83 10.67
N ALA A 499 9.21 -38.49 9.78
CA ALA A 499 9.35 -39.90 9.49
C ALA A 499 10.70 -40.23 8.84
N LEU A 500 11.14 -39.42 7.87
CA LEU A 500 12.45 -39.58 7.23
C LEU A 500 13.61 -39.39 8.21
N TRP A 501 13.55 -38.39 9.09
CA TRP A 501 14.54 -38.20 10.15
C TRP A 501 14.54 -39.36 11.15
N SER A 502 13.37 -39.84 11.54
CA SER A 502 13.23 -40.98 12.45
C SER A 502 13.81 -42.26 11.83
N LEU A 503 13.54 -42.50 10.54
CA LEU A 503 14.07 -43.65 9.80
C LEU A 503 15.59 -43.55 9.60
N SER A 504 16.10 -42.35 9.30
CA SER A 504 17.55 -42.11 9.21
C SER A 504 18.24 -42.36 10.55
N LEU A 505 17.67 -41.88 11.65
CA LEU A 505 18.20 -42.09 12.99
C LEU A 505 18.16 -43.58 13.38
N PHE A 506 17.05 -44.27 13.09
CA PHE A 506 16.92 -45.71 13.28
C PHE A 506 17.97 -46.49 12.48
N TYR A 507 18.20 -46.15 11.21
CA TYR A 507 19.24 -46.75 10.39
C TYR A 507 20.64 -46.57 11.00
N LEU A 508 20.97 -45.36 11.46
CA LEU A 508 22.25 -45.10 12.11
C LEU A 508 22.42 -45.92 13.40
N ILE A 509 21.37 -46.04 14.22
CA ILE A 509 21.38 -46.90 15.41
C ILE A 509 21.61 -48.37 15.01
N CYS A 510 20.90 -48.88 14.02
CA CYS A 510 21.05 -50.26 13.56
C CYS A 510 22.47 -50.55 13.06
N VAL A 511 23.09 -49.62 12.33
CA VAL A 511 24.48 -49.76 11.88
C VAL A 511 25.46 -49.71 13.06
N MET A 512 25.26 -48.81 14.02
CA MET A 512 26.13 -48.70 15.21
C MET A 512 26.03 -49.93 16.11
N VAL A 513 24.80 -50.39 16.43
CA VAL A 513 24.55 -51.59 17.23
C VAL A 513 25.02 -52.83 16.48
N GLY A 514 24.67 -52.98 15.20
CA GLY A 514 25.13 -54.12 14.39
C GLY A 514 26.66 -54.20 14.31
N ARG A 515 27.37 -53.07 14.21
CA ARG A 515 28.84 -53.06 14.30
C ARG A 515 29.35 -53.42 15.69
N LEU A 516 28.72 -52.95 16.75
CA LEU A 516 29.09 -53.28 18.14
C LEU A 516 28.87 -54.77 18.43
N ASP A 517 27.73 -55.33 18.00
CA ASP A 517 27.37 -56.74 18.14
C ASP A 517 28.29 -57.63 17.31
N VAL A 518 28.63 -57.26 16.08
CA VAL A 518 29.62 -57.98 15.28
C VAL A 518 31.00 -57.96 15.96
N LEU A 519 31.42 -56.83 16.55
CA LEU A 519 32.67 -56.76 17.31
C LEU A 519 32.62 -57.62 18.59
N HIS A 520 31.50 -57.61 19.31
CA HIS A 520 31.28 -58.37 20.55
C HIS A 520 31.19 -59.90 20.29
N ILE A 521 30.44 -60.30 19.25
CA ILE A 521 30.35 -61.69 18.81
C ILE A 521 31.71 -62.17 18.30
N LYS A 522 32.46 -61.34 17.56
CA LYS A 522 33.81 -61.69 17.09
C LYS A 522 34.85 -61.74 18.23
N SER A 523 34.68 -60.98 19.31
CA SER A 523 35.52 -61.13 20.51
C SER A 523 35.24 -62.43 21.26
N HIS A 524 33.98 -62.89 21.28
CA HIS A 524 33.60 -64.17 21.91
C HIS A 524 33.83 -65.40 21.02
N LEU A 525 33.83 -65.23 19.70
CA LEU A 525 34.21 -66.26 18.71
C LEU A 525 35.72 -66.35 18.46
N ARG A 526 36.55 -65.71 19.31
CA ARG A 526 37.96 -66.12 19.39
C ARG A 526 37.99 -67.56 19.87
N ILE A 527 38.23 -68.43 18.89
CA ILE A 527 38.47 -69.86 18.98
C ILE A 527 39.33 -70.17 20.24
N PRO A 528 39.08 -71.29 20.96
CA PRO A 528 39.89 -71.75 22.10
C PRO A 528 41.36 -72.08 21.77
N SER A 529 41.89 -71.59 20.65
CA SER A 529 43.29 -71.70 20.26
C SER A 529 44.19 -70.67 20.96
N SER A 530 43.63 -69.68 21.69
CA SER A 530 44.43 -68.73 22.49
C SER A 530 45.25 -69.41 23.60
N HIS A 531 44.84 -70.60 24.07
CA HIS A 531 45.60 -71.36 25.07
C HIS A 531 46.55 -72.42 24.47
N LYS A 532 46.66 -72.50 23.14
CA LYS A 532 47.61 -73.40 22.44
C LYS A 532 48.70 -72.64 21.69
N ILE A 533 49.17 -71.52 22.25
CA ILE A 533 50.46 -70.96 21.85
C ILE A 533 51.52 -71.64 22.71
N THR A 534 52.08 -72.75 22.23
CA THR A 534 53.35 -73.24 22.73
C THR A 534 54.40 -72.15 22.51
N ALA A 535 55.11 -71.76 23.57
CA ALA A 535 56.08 -70.65 23.58
C ALA A 535 57.14 -70.72 22.46
N GLN A 536 57.34 -71.89 21.85
CA GLN A 536 58.23 -72.08 20.70
C GLN A 536 57.73 -71.45 19.39
N SER A 537 56.41 -71.23 19.23
CA SER A 537 55.85 -70.58 18.04
C SER A 537 56.06 -69.06 18.02
N LEU A 538 56.30 -68.43 19.18
CA LEU A 538 56.63 -67.00 19.27
C LEU A 538 58.08 -66.70 18.82
N LEU A 539 58.99 -67.67 18.91
CA LEU A 539 60.37 -67.50 18.43
C LEU A 539 60.51 -67.72 16.92
N ALA A 540 59.63 -68.51 16.30
CA ALA A 540 59.63 -68.71 14.85
C ALA A 540 58.97 -67.55 14.08
N ALA A 541 58.03 -66.82 14.70
CA ALA A 541 57.39 -65.65 14.09
C ALA A 541 58.29 -64.38 14.09
N ALA A 542 59.43 -64.40 14.77
CA ALA A 542 60.37 -63.27 14.78
C ALA A 542 61.16 -63.12 13.45
N GLN A 543 61.01 -64.04 12.48
CA GLN A 543 61.75 -63.98 11.20
C GLN A 543 60.91 -64.14 9.93
N VAL A 544 59.58 -64.15 10.01
CA VAL A 544 58.72 -64.14 8.81
C VAL A 544 57.68 -63.04 9.03
N GLY A 545 57.90 -61.82 8.56
CA GLY A 545 58.01 -61.51 7.14
C GLY A 545 56.69 -60.86 6.73
N ARG A 546 56.72 -59.54 6.52
CA ARG A 546 56.09 -58.82 5.40
C ARG A 546 54.64 -59.20 4.95
N LEU A 547 53.86 -59.86 5.78
CA LEU A 547 52.43 -60.15 5.62
C LEU A 547 51.56 -59.19 6.44
N ALA A 548 52.11 -58.01 6.80
CA ALA A 548 51.34 -56.86 7.29
C ALA A 548 50.61 -56.15 6.13
N LYS A 549 49.97 -56.93 5.27
CA LYS A 549 48.97 -56.49 4.28
C LYS A 549 47.76 -57.43 4.35
N ILE A 550 47.30 -57.71 5.56
CA ILE A 550 45.94 -58.21 5.76
C ILE A 550 45.05 -56.97 5.89
N SER A 551 44.55 -56.56 4.74
CA SER A 551 43.52 -55.55 4.52
C SER A 551 42.19 -56.00 5.13
N TYR A 552 42.13 -56.11 6.46
CA TYR A 552 40.90 -56.41 7.20
C TYR A 552 40.50 -55.30 8.18
N LEU A 553 41.14 -54.12 8.06
CA LEU A 553 40.81 -52.89 8.78
C LEU A 553 40.48 -51.73 7.82
N GLN A 554 39.73 -52.05 6.77
CA GLN A 554 38.67 -51.18 6.26
C GLN A 554 37.41 -52.04 6.36
N PRO A 555 36.48 -51.77 7.28
CA PRO A 555 36.02 -50.47 7.77
C PRO A 555 36.40 -50.10 9.21
#